data_AF-A0A2V8R6R5-F1
#
_entry.id   AF-A0A2V8R6R5-F1
#
_cell.length_a   1.000
_cell.length_b   1.000
_cell.length_c   1.000
_cell.angle_alpha   90.00
_cell.angle_beta   90.00
_cell.angle_gamma   90.00
#
_symmetry.space_group_name_H-M   'P 1'
#
loop_
_entity.id
_entity.type
_entity.pdbx_description
1 polymer ?
#
loop_
_entity_poly.entity_id
_entity_poly.type
_entity_poly.pdbx_seq_one_letter_code
_entity_poly.pdbx_strand_id
1 'polypeptide(L)'
;MEEDEPKRRAVAALQSAGFYWRETDGVRALVCAPLEQDGFTNAFSTRLGGISPMPARALNLAGFNEDDAENIYENRRRFLKLFDGDWTLTGC
;
A
#
# COMPACT_ATOMS: atom_id res chain seq x y z
N MET A 1 6.05 23.31 14.70
CA MET A 1 4.82 22.57 15.08
C MET A 1 3.62 23.18 14.35
N GLU A 2 3.66 23.26 13.01
CA GLU A 2 2.64 23.93 12.19
C GLU A 2 2.25 23.06 10.98
N GLU A 3 3.18 22.26 10.45
CA GLU A 3 2.94 21.29 9.36
C GLU A 3 2.01 20.11 9.69
N ASP A 4 1.65 19.91 10.95
CA ASP A 4 0.93 18.71 11.41
C ASP A 4 -0.61 18.84 11.32
N GLU A 5 -1.13 20.06 11.44
CA GLU A 5 -2.57 20.36 11.35
C GLU A 5 -3.20 20.00 9.98
N PRO A 6 -2.63 20.38 8.82
CA PRO A 6 -3.20 20.00 7.53
C PRO A 6 -3.20 18.48 7.29
N LYS A 7 -2.17 17.77 7.78
CA LYS A 7 -2.10 16.30 7.71
C LYS A 7 -3.20 15.65 8.54
N ARG A 8 -3.43 16.14 9.77
CA ARG A 8 -4.52 15.67 10.64
C ARG A 8 -5.88 15.87 10.01
N ARG A 9 -6.13 17.02 9.38
CA ARG A 9 -7.37 17.30 8.65
C ARG A 9 -7.58 16.35 7.47
N ALA A 10 -6.52 16.09 6.70
CA ALA A 10 -6.59 15.13 5.60
C ALA A 10 -6.91 13.70 6.08
N VAL A 11 -6.30 13.27 7.19
CA VAL A 11 -6.61 11.96 7.81
C VAL A 11 -8.06 11.89 8.27
N ALA A 12 -8.57 12.94 8.94
CA ALA A 12 -9.96 13.00 9.37
C ALA A 12 -10.93 12.97 8.18
N ALA A 13 -10.61 13.69 7.10
CA ALA A 13 -11.42 13.67 5.87
C ALA A 13 -11.48 12.27 5.25
N LEU A 14 -10.36 11.55 5.17
CA LEU A 14 -10.32 10.18 4.68
C LEU A 14 -11.18 9.24 5.54
N GLN A 15 -11.07 9.34 6.87
CA GLN A 15 -11.89 8.56 7.80
C GLN A 15 -13.39 8.83 7.62
N SER A 16 -13.79 10.10 7.50
CA SER A 16 -15.18 10.46 7.24
C SER A 16 -15.69 9.97 5.88
N ALA A 17 -14.80 9.81 4.89
CA ALA A 17 -15.13 9.27 3.58
C ALA A 17 -15.13 7.73 3.55
N GLY A 18 -14.93 7.06 4.70
CA GLY A 18 -14.96 5.61 4.80
C GLY A 18 -13.64 4.93 4.46
N PHE A 19 -12.52 5.64 4.50
CA PHE A 19 -11.19 5.07 4.29
C PHE A 19 -10.40 4.94 5.59
N TYR A 20 -9.56 3.92 5.66
CA TYR A 20 -8.61 3.76 6.76
C TYR A 20 -7.25 3.27 6.26
N TRP A 21 -6.21 3.48 7.07
CA TRP A 21 -4.86 3.04 6.75
C TRP A 21 -4.59 1.67 7.34
N ARG A 22 -4.03 0.77 6.53
CA ARG A 22 -3.46 -0.50 6.98
C ARG A 22 -1.95 -0.48 6.77
N GLU A 23 -1.21 -1.01 7.74
CA GLU A 23 0.25 -1.02 7.71
C GLU A 23 0.81 -2.32 8.30
N THR A 24 1.83 -2.87 7.66
CA THR A 24 2.58 -4.05 8.15
C THR A 24 3.99 -3.97 7.61
N ASP A 25 5.00 -4.20 8.46
CA ASP A 25 6.42 -4.18 8.10
C ASP A 25 6.87 -2.92 7.32
N GLY A 26 6.25 -1.77 7.61
CA GLY A 26 6.52 -0.48 6.96
C GLY A 26 5.88 -0.30 5.58
N VAL A 27 5.17 -1.30 5.07
CA VAL A 27 4.30 -1.18 3.89
C VAL A 27 2.95 -0.65 4.32
N ARG A 28 2.49 0.42 3.68
CA ARG A 28 1.24 1.09 4.02
C ARG A 28 0.33 1.25 2.81
N ALA A 29 -0.95 0.97 3.02
CA ALA A 29 -2.00 1.13 2.02
C ALA A 29 -3.28 1.75 2.60
N LEU A 30 -4.01 2.46 1.75
CA LEU A 30 -5.33 3.00 2.07
C LEU A 30 -6.39 1.97 1.67
N VAL A 31 -7.33 1.67 2.56
CA VAL A 31 -8.42 0.70 2.36
C VAL A 31 -9.76 1.44 2.38
N CYS A 32 -10.65 1.10 1.47
CA CYS A 32 -12.05 1.53 1.46
C CYS A 32 -12.87 0.56 2.31
N ALA A 33 -13.34 1.02 3.48
CA ALA A 33 -14.11 0.20 4.40
C ALA A 33 -15.44 -0.29 3.82
N PRO A 34 -16.24 0.52 3.08
CA PRO A 34 -17.47 0.04 2.45
C PRO A 34 -17.24 -1.14 1.51
N LEU A 35 -16.21 -1.09 0.66
CA LEU A 35 -15.89 -2.20 -0.25
C LEU A 35 -15.50 -3.47 0.50
N GLU A 36 -14.71 -3.35 1.57
CA GLU A 36 -14.30 -4.49 2.38
C GLU A 36 -15.48 -5.11 3.15
N GLN A 37 -16.39 -4.27 3.67
CA GLN A 37 -17.63 -4.72 4.34
C GLN A 37 -18.55 -5.49 3.39
N ASP A 38 -18.55 -5.11 2.11
CA ASP A 38 -19.28 -5.81 1.03
C ASP A 38 -18.54 -7.07 0.53
N GLY A 39 -17.39 -7.43 1.13
CA GLY A 39 -16.62 -8.62 0.82
C GLY A 39 -15.57 -8.45 -0.29
N PHE A 40 -15.30 -7.20 -0.71
CA PHE A 40 -14.27 -6.89 -1.71
C PHE A 40 -12.98 -6.42 -1.04
N THR A 41 -11.99 -7.32 -0.96
CA THR A 41 -10.63 -6.96 -0.54
C THR A 41 -10.05 -5.93 -1.50
N ASN A 42 -9.64 -4.78 -0.97
CA ASN A 42 -9.18 -3.65 -1.75
C ASN A 42 -8.07 -2.88 -1.01
N ALA A 43 -7.21 -2.23 -1.78
CA ALA A 43 -6.20 -1.32 -1.25
C ALA A 43 -5.60 -0.43 -2.32
N PHE A 44 -5.22 0.78 -1.92
CA PHE A 44 -4.40 1.70 -2.69
C PHE A 44 -3.01 1.76 -2.03
N SER A 45 -2.00 1.18 -2.68
CA SER A 45 -0.62 1.16 -2.17
C SER A 45 0.00 2.56 -2.13
N THR A 46 0.95 2.78 -1.23
CA THR A 46 1.89 3.90 -1.30
C THR A 46 3.23 3.43 -1.88
N ARG A 47 4.15 4.37 -2.13
CA ARG A 47 5.51 4.07 -2.57
C ARG A 47 6.43 3.57 -1.45
N LEU A 48 5.99 3.58 -0.18
CA LEU A 48 6.84 3.32 0.98
C LEU A 48 6.86 1.84 1.37
N GLY A 49 7.97 1.38 1.96
CA GLY A 49 8.08 0.08 2.63
C GLY A 49 8.60 -1.08 1.78
N GLY A 50 8.93 -0.82 0.51
CA GLY A 50 9.52 -1.83 -0.36
C GLY A 50 11.04 -1.89 -0.28
N ILE A 51 11.65 -2.59 -1.23
CA ILE A 51 13.10 -2.81 -1.32
C ILE A 51 13.74 -2.23 -2.58
N SER A 52 12.94 -1.66 -3.47
CA SER A 52 13.44 -1.09 -4.72
C SER A 52 14.35 0.11 -4.48
N PRO A 53 15.35 0.33 -5.34
CA PRO A 53 16.37 1.37 -5.14
C PRO A 53 15.88 2.80 -5.47
N MET A 54 14.84 2.98 -6.28
CA MET A 54 14.40 4.32 -6.71
C MET A 54 12.90 4.60 -6.45
N PRO A 55 12.58 5.61 -5.62
CA PRO A 55 13.42 6.15 -4.53
C PRO A 55 13.84 5.04 -3.55
N ALA A 56 14.82 5.30 -2.69
CA ALA A 56 15.33 4.26 -1.79
C ALA A 56 14.21 3.63 -0.95
N ARG A 57 14.18 2.29 -0.89
CA ARG A 57 13.16 1.50 -0.19
C ARG A 57 11.74 1.72 -0.74
N ALA A 58 11.64 1.83 -2.06
CA ALA A 58 10.36 1.99 -2.72
C ALA A 58 9.62 0.65 -2.87
N LEU A 59 8.29 0.70 -2.70
CA LEU A 59 7.37 -0.39 -3.00
C LEU A 59 7.00 -0.32 -4.49
N ASN A 60 7.87 -0.85 -5.35
CA ASN A 60 7.56 -1.02 -6.76
C ASN A 60 6.88 -2.37 -6.99
N LEU A 61 5.64 -2.35 -7.52
CA LEU A 61 4.84 -3.56 -7.75
C LEU A 61 4.85 -4.03 -9.21
N ALA A 62 5.43 -3.25 -10.12
CA ALA A 62 5.46 -3.51 -11.57
C ALA A 62 6.72 -2.92 -12.25
N GLY A 63 6.94 -3.24 -13.53
CA GLY A 63 8.02 -2.63 -14.32
C GLY A 63 9.37 -3.33 -14.20
N PHE A 64 9.45 -4.59 -14.65
CA PHE A 64 10.70 -5.37 -14.73
C PHE A 64 11.83 -4.71 -15.55
N ASN A 65 11.50 -3.69 -16.35
CA ASN A 65 12.49 -2.94 -17.13
C ASN A 65 13.21 -1.84 -16.32
N GLU A 66 12.70 -1.51 -15.14
CA GLU A 66 13.18 -0.40 -14.30
C GLU A 66 13.69 -0.86 -12.93
N ASP A 67 13.51 -2.15 -12.61
CA ASP A 67 13.88 -2.74 -11.33
C ASP A 67 14.15 -4.24 -11.47
N ASP A 68 14.95 -4.79 -10.55
CA ASP A 68 15.28 -6.21 -10.54
C ASP A 68 14.01 -7.03 -10.27
N ALA A 69 13.88 -8.17 -10.95
CA ALA A 69 12.71 -9.05 -10.81
C ALA A 69 12.50 -9.50 -9.36
N GLU A 70 13.60 -9.76 -8.65
CA GLU A 70 13.63 -10.12 -7.24
C GLU A 70 13.03 -9.01 -6.36
N ASN A 71 13.31 -7.74 -6.66
CA ASN A 71 12.74 -6.60 -5.94
C ASN A 71 11.22 -6.52 -6.15
N ILE A 72 10.77 -6.74 -7.39
CA ILE A 72 9.35 -6.80 -7.71
C ILE A 72 8.68 -7.94 -6.95
N TYR A 73 9.22 -9.16 -7.00
CA TYR A 73 8.63 -10.30 -6.30
C TYR A 73 8.55 -10.08 -4.78
N GLU A 74 9.61 -9.56 -4.17
CA GLU A 74 9.61 -9.26 -2.73
C GLU A 74 8.62 -8.14 -2.37
N ASN A 75 8.55 -7.06 -3.16
CA ASN A 75 7.58 -6.00 -2.93
C ASN A 75 6.13 -6.49 -3.04
N ARG A 76 5.85 -7.34 -4.04
CA ARG A 76 4.53 -7.98 -4.18
C ARG A 76 4.21 -8.82 -2.96
N ARG A 77 5.15 -9.66 -2.50
CA ARG A 77 4.98 -10.46 -1.27
C ARG A 77 4.70 -9.59 -0.05
N ARG A 78 5.46 -8.50 0.13
CA ARG A 78 5.25 -7.55 1.25
C ARG A 78 3.92 -6.85 1.18
N PHE A 79 3.48 -6.44 -0.01
CA PHE A 79 2.19 -5.80 -0.18
C PHE A 79 1.03 -6.76 0.10
N LEU A 80 1.11 -8.00 -0.39
CA LEU A 80 0.05 -8.99 -0.19
C LEU A 80 -0.10 -9.45 1.26
N LYS A 81 0.96 -9.36 2.08
CA LYS A 81 0.89 -9.57 3.53
C LYS A 81 -0.03 -8.61 4.28
N LEU A 82 -0.47 -7.52 3.66
CA LEU A 82 -1.47 -6.62 4.25
C LEU A 82 -2.86 -7.27 4.32
N PHE A 83 -3.11 -8.36 3.63
CA PHE A 83 -4.44 -8.96 3.55
C PHE A 83 -4.42 -10.34 4.19
N ASP A 84 -5.50 -10.65 4.89
CA ASP A 84 -5.77 -12.02 5.29
C ASP A 84 -6.19 -12.81 4.04
N GLY A 85 -5.58 -13.96 3.81
CA GLY A 85 -5.87 -14.83 2.68
C GLY A 85 -4.68 -15.07 1.75
N ASP A 86 -4.88 -15.97 0.80
CA ASP A 86 -3.87 -16.37 -0.19
C ASP A 86 -4.13 -15.64 -1.50
N TRP A 87 -3.50 -14.47 -1.64
CA TRP A 87 -3.68 -13.59 -2.77
C TRP A 87 -2.51 -13.72 -3.74
N THR A 88 -2.79 -13.55 -5.04
CA THR A 88 -1.75 -13.47 -6.07
C THR A 88 -2.06 -12.29 -6.98
N LEU A 89 -1.07 -11.43 -7.24
CA LEU A 89 -1.24 -10.38 -8.24
C LEU A 89 -1.27 -11.03 -9.63
N THR A 90 -2.33 -10.76 -10.39
CA THR A 90 -2.40 -11.18 -11.79
C THR A 90 -1.52 -10.25 -12.64
N GLY A 91 -0.62 -10.84 -13.44
CA GLY A 91 0.22 -10.11 -14.39
C GLY A 91 1.72 -10.29 -14.14
N CYS A 92 2.33 -11.08 -15.03
CA CYS A 92 3.60 -10.78 -15.68
C CYS A 92 3.38 -11.01 -17.19
#